data_AF-A0A0J7NYS0-F1
#
_entry.id   AF-A0A0J7NYS0-F1
#
_cell.length_a   1.000
_cell.length_b   1.000
_cell.length_c   1.000
_cell.angle_alpha   90.00
_cell.angle_beta   90.00
_cell.angle_gamma   90.00
#
_symmetry.space_group_name_H-M   'P 1'
#
loop_
_entity.id
_entity.type
_entity.pdbx_description
1 polymer ?
#
loop_
_entity_poly.entity_id
_entity_poly.type
_entity_poly.pdbx_seq_one_letter_code
_entity_poly.pdbx_strand_id
1 'polypeptide(L)'
;MRYATYLLQEGEKELFSKQHFQPKTFANSATGGAYGRKGEIPDWVLDYWHPLEKAMYPKYFARREQMKDEYEEWYFKTYPEEKKIKDH
;
A
#
# COMPACT_ATOMS: atom_id res chain seq x y z
N MET A 1 -30.04 -19.08 15.43
CA MET A 1 -29.26 -18.56 14.29
C MET A 1 -29.77 -19.02 12.91
N ARG A 2 -30.34 -20.23 12.72
CA ARG A 2 -30.76 -20.74 11.39
C ARG A 2 -31.76 -19.87 10.61
N TYR A 3 -32.67 -19.19 11.32
CA TYR A 3 -33.67 -18.33 10.67
C TYR A 3 -33.07 -17.00 10.17
N ALA A 4 -32.14 -16.41 10.94
CA ALA A 4 -31.43 -15.20 10.52
C ALA A 4 -30.53 -15.45 9.30
N THR A 5 -29.84 -16.59 9.25
CA THR A 5 -29.06 -16.99 8.07
C THR A 5 -29.93 -17.23 6.85
N TYR A 6 -31.12 -17.82 7.03
CA TYR A 6 -32.09 -18.00 5.95
C TYR A 6 -32.57 -16.66 5.38
N LEU A 7 -32.93 -15.70 6.23
CA LEU A 7 -33.34 -14.37 5.80
C LEU A 7 -32.22 -13.62 5.07
N LEU A 8 -30.96 -13.75 5.50
CA LEU A 8 -29.81 -13.18 4.79
C LEU A 8 -29.66 -13.77 3.38
N GLN A 9 -29.76 -15.09 3.26
CA GLN A 9 -29.64 -15.77 1.96
C GLN A 9 -30.74 -15.37 0.99
N GLU A 10 -31.99 -15.26 1.46
CA GLU A 10 -33.08 -14.79 0.61
C GLU A 10 -32.92 -13.31 0.23
N GLY A 11 -32.44 -12.47 1.15
CA GLY A 11 -32.14 -11.06 0.87
C GLY A 11 -31.02 -10.86 -0.16
N GLU A 12 -29.96 -11.67 -0.11
CA GLU A 12 -28.88 -11.65 -1.11
C GLU A 12 -29.37 -12.08 -2.49
N LYS A 13 -30.23 -13.10 -2.58
CA LYS A 13 -30.85 -13.53 -3.84
C LYS A 13 -31.72 -12.43 -4.44
N GLU A 14 -32.53 -11.77 -3.61
CA GLU A 14 -33.36 -10.65 -4.04
C GLU A 14 -32.49 -9.50 -4.57
N LEU A 15 -31.45 -9.09 -3.84
CA LEU A 15 -30.52 -8.05 -4.24
C LEU A 15 -29.86 -8.39 -5.59
N PHE A 16 -29.38 -9.61 -5.76
CA PHE A 16 -28.74 -10.06 -7.00
C PHE A 16 -29.71 -10.02 -8.20
N SER A 17 -30.98 -10.35 -7.98
CA SER A 17 -32.00 -10.30 -9.05
C SER A 17 -32.43 -8.89 -9.45
N LYS A 18 -32.34 -7.92 -8.52
CA LYS A 18 -32.83 -6.54 -8.70
C LYS A 18 -31.73 -5.50 -8.88
N GLN A 19 -30.45 -5.89 -8.75
CA GLN A 19 -29.34 -4.94 -8.89
C GLN A 19 -29.31 -4.34 -10.30
N HIS A 20 -28.94 -3.05 -10.37
CA HIS A 20 -28.79 -2.37 -11.64
C HIS A 20 -27.58 -2.92 -12.40
N PHE A 21 -27.68 -3.01 -13.74
CA PHE A 21 -26.62 -3.60 -14.57
C PHE A 21 -25.27 -2.86 -14.45
N GLN A 22 -25.30 -1.55 -14.17
CA GLN A 22 -24.11 -0.72 -14.00
C GLN A 22 -24.16 0.05 -12.67
N PRO A 23 -23.72 -0.57 -11.55
CA PRO A 23 -23.67 0.11 -10.27
C PRO A 23 -22.80 1.38 -10.32
N LYS A 24 -23.25 2.44 -9.64
CA LYS A 24 -22.46 3.66 -9.52
C LYS A 24 -21.32 3.43 -8.54
N THR A 25 -20.09 3.47 -9.05
CA THR A 25 -18.86 3.29 -8.27
C THR A 25 -18.17 4.61 -8.00
N PHE A 26 -17.47 4.72 -6.87
CA PHE A 26 -16.60 5.87 -6.61
C PHE A 26 -15.36 5.80 -7.52
N ALA A 27 -14.85 6.95 -7.94
CA ALA A 27 -13.78 7.03 -8.93
C ALA A 27 -12.52 6.22 -8.54
N ASN A 28 -12.12 6.28 -7.27
CA ASN A 28 -10.91 5.62 -6.76
C ASN A 28 -11.17 4.23 -6.15
N SER A 29 -12.43 3.76 -6.14
CA SER A 29 -12.73 2.39 -5.71
C SER A 29 -12.21 1.40 -6.75
N ALA A 30 -12.01 0.12 -6.37
CA ALA A 30 -11.45 -0.90 -7.27
C ALA A 30 -12.18 -1.00 -8.63
N THR A 31 -13.50 -0.80 -8.64
CA THR A 31 -14.35 -0.85 -9.83
C THR A 31 -14.57 0.54 -10.46
N GLY A 32 -13.94 1.58 -9.91
CA GLY A 32 -14.05 2.96 -10.35
C GLY A 32 -13.20 3.28 -11.57
N GLY A 33 -13.67 4.20 -12.42
CA GLY A 33 -12.95 4.60 -13.64
C GLY A 33 -11.64 5.38 -13.43
N ALA A 34 -11.26 5.70 -12.18
CA ALA A 34 -9.98 6.31 -11.85
C ALA A 34 -9.10 5.38 -11.01
N TYR A 35 -9.50 4.13 -10.80
CA TYR A 35 -8.72 3.15 -10.07
C TYR A 35 -7.34 2.96 -10.72
N GLY A 36 -6.29 3.03 -9.92
CA GLY A 36 -4.91 2.88 -10.41
C GLY A 36 -4.44 3.97 -11.37
N ARG A 37 -5.16 5.09 -11.51
CA ARG A 37 -4.76 6.17 -12.45
C ARG A 37 -3.39 6.75 -12.13
N LYS A 38 -3.05 6.85 -10.84
CA LYS A 38 -1.72 7.26 -10.38
C LYS A 38 -0.94 6.00 -9.99
N GLY A 39 0.13 5.71 -10.72
CA GLY A 39 1.08 4.66 -10.33
C GLY A 39 1.84 5.08 -9.07
N GLU A 40 1.92 4.18 -8.10
CA GLU A 40 2.75 4.36 -6.92
C GLU A 40 4.15 3.80 -7.21
N ILE A 41 5.13 4.69 -7.33
CA ILE A 41 6.53 4.32 -7.52
C ILE A 41 7.13 4.13 -6.13
N PRO A 42 7.72 2.96 -5.83
CA PRO A 42 8.28 2.73 -4.51
C PRO A 42 9.53 3.57 -4.29
N ASP A 43 9.75 3.94 -3.04
CA ASP A 43 10.76 4.93 -2.66
C ASP A 43 12.20 4.47 -2.98
N TRP A 44 12.49 3.17 -2.87
CA TRP A 44 13.81 2.59 -3.16
C TRP A 44 14.29 2.81 -4.60
N VAL A 45 13.42 3.19 -5.53
CA VAL A 45 13.80 3.50 -6.93
C VAL A 45 14.78 4.69 -6.99
N LEU A 46 14.68 5.62 -6.03
CA LEU A 46 15.56 6.79 -5.96
C LEU A 46 17.02 6.43 -5.62
N ASP A 47 17.26 5.23 -5.11
CA ASP A 47 18.62 4.78 -4.78
C ASP A 47 19.42 4.40 -6.03
N TYR A 48 18.73 4.08 -7.14
CA TYR A 48 19.34 3.74 -8.43
C TYR A 48 19.70 4.97 -9.30
N TRP A 49 19.35 6.18 -8.87
CA TRP A 49 19.64 7.41 -9.64
C TRP A 49 21.15 7.66 -9.78
N HIS A 50 21.54 8.26 -10.90
CA HIS A 50 22.95 8.62 -11.11
C HIS A 50 23.39 9.70 -10.10
N PRO A 51 24.63 9.68 -9.56
CA PRO A 51 25.07 10.66 -8.56
C PRO A 51 24.89 12.13 -9.00
N LEU A 52 25.01 12.42 -10.29
CA LEU A 52 24.77 13.77 -10.83
C LEU A 52 23.30 14.20 -10.69
N GLU A 53 22.35 13.29 -10.88
CA GLU A 53 20.92 13.56 -10.71
C GLU A 53 20.59 13.76 -9.23
N LYS A 54 21.22 12.97 -8.35
CA LYS A 54 21.10 13.13 -6.90
C LYS A 54 21.67 14.46 -6.41
N ALA A 55 22.80 14.89 -6.98
CA ALA A 55 23.47 16.14 -6.63
C ALA A 55 22.61 17.37 -6.91
N MET A 56 21.62 17.28 -7.80
CA MET A 56 20.65 18.36 -8.04
C MET A 56 19.73 18.61 -6.85
N TYR A 57 19.53 17.61 -5.97
CA TYR A 57 18.63 17.68 -4.83
C TYR A 57 19.33 17.37 -3.49
N PRO A 58 20.36 18.14 -3.10
CA PRO A 58 21.25 17.78 -1.99
C PRO A 58 20.52 17.73 -0.64
N LYS A 59 19.59 18.66 -0.39
CA LYS A 59 18.81 18.72 0.85
C LYS A 59 17.85 17.53 1.00
N TYR A 60 17.27 17.07 -0.12
CA TYR A 60 16.33 15.95 -0.11
C TYR A 60 17.06 14.63 0.17
N PHE A 61 18.17 14.38 -0.53
CA PHE A 61 18.96 13.16 -0.32
C PHE A 61 19.64 13.13 1.04
N ALA A 62 20.10 14.27 1.58
CA ALA A 62 20.63 14.32 2.95
C ALA A 62 19.59 13.92 4.01
N ARG A 63 18.35 14.39 3.88
CA ARG A 63 17.25 14.00 4.77
C ARG A 63 16.85 12.54 4.58
N ARG A 64 16.88 12.04 3.34
CA ARG A 64 16.56 10.65 3.02
C ARG A 64 17.52 9.67 3.71
N GLU A 65 18.82 9.94 3.68
CA GLU A 65 19.81 9.08 4.34
C GLU A 65 19.60 9.03 5.86
N GLN A 66 19.29 10.18 6.50
CA GLN A 66 18.92 10.21 7.92
C GLN A 66 17.71 9.30 8.22
N MET A 67 16.68 9.33 7.37
CA MET A 67 15.48 8.51 7.56
C MET A 67 15.76 7.01 7.36
N LYS A 68 16.75 6.64 6.55
CA LYS A 68 17.18 5.25 6.40
C LYS A 68 17.87 4.75 7.67
N ASP A 69 18.75 5.56 8.25
CA ASP A 69 19.43 5.22 9.49
C ASP A 69 18.42 5.03 10.63
N GLU A 70 17.46 5.96 10.77
CA GLU A 70 16.36 5.87 11.74
C GLU A 70 15.51 4.59 11.53
N TYR A 71 15.28 4.20 10.28
CA TYR A 71 14.54 2.99 9.95
C TYR A 71 15.32 1.73 10.34
N GLU A 72 16.62 1.66 10.07
CA GLU A 72 17.47 0.54 10.48
C GLU A 72 17.51 0.41 12.01
N GLU A 73 17.69 1.53 12.72
CA GLU A 73 17.65 1.55 14.19
C GLU A 73 16.31 1.03 14.74
N TRP A 74 15.19 1.51 14.18
CA TRP A 74 13.85 1.04 14.55
C TRP A 74 13.67 -0.44 14.24
N TYR A 75 14.08 -0.90 13.06
CA TYR A 75 13.92 -2.27 12.60
C TYR A 75 14.63 -3.26 13.53
N PHE A 76 15.90 -3.00 13.83
CA PHE A 76 16.68 -3.85 14.73
C PHE A 76 16.22 -3.79 16.19
N LYS A 77 15.59 -2.68 16.60
CA LYS A 77 14.96 -2.58 17.92
C LYS A 77 13.68 -3.43 18.00
N THR A 78 12.87 -3.44 16.94
CA THR A 78 11.63 -4.23 16.87
C THR A 78 11.89 -5.72 16.65
N TYR A 79 12.94 -6.06 15.89
CA TYR A 79 13.32 -7.43 15.56
C TYR A 79 14.79 -7.72 15.94
N PRO A 80 15.09 -7.90 17.24
CA PRO A 80 16.48 -8.12 17.70
C PRO A 80 17.10 -9.44 17.23
N GLU A 81 16.28 -10.44 16.90
CA GLU A 81 16.74 -11.75 16.43
C GLU A 81 17.38 -11.68 15.04
N GLU A 82 16.87 -10.80 14.18
CA GLU A 82 17.36 -10.63 12.82
C GLU A 82 18.69 -9.87 12.76
N LYS A 83 18.99 -9.06 13.78
CA LYS A 83 20.28 -8.38 13.90
C LYS A 83 21.45 -9.37 13.97
N LYS A 84 21.27 -10.50 14.67
CA LYS A 84 22.29 -11.53 14.88
C LYS A 84 22.69 -12.25 13.58
N ILE A 85 21.85 -12.23 12.56
CA ILE A 85 22.09 -12.92 11.28
C ILE A 85 22.95 -12.03 10.35
N LYS A 86 22.88 -10.71 10.49
CA LYS A 86 23.63 -9.76 9.65
C LYS A 86 25.11 -9.63 10.04
N ASP A 87 25.45 -9.96 11.29
CA ASP A 87 26.79 -9.80 11.87
C ASP A 87 27.67 -11.08 11.79
N HIS A 88 27.14 -12.17 11.20
CA HIS A 88 27.85 -13.44 10.95
C HIS A 88 28.28 -13.57 9.49
#